data_AF-A0A0W1DIG8-F1
#
_entry.id   AF-A0A0W1DIG8-F1
#
_cell.length_a   1.000
_cell.length_b   1.000
_cell.length_c   1.000
_cell.angle_alpha   90.00
_cell.angle_beta   90.00
_cell.angle_gamma   90.00
#
_symmetry.space_group_name_H-M   'P 1'
#
loop_
_entity.id
_entity.type
_entity.pdbx_description
1 polymer ?
#
loop_
_entity_poly.entity_id
_entity_poly.type
_entity_poly.pdbx_seq_one_letter_code
_entity_poly.pdbx_strand_id
1 'polypeptide(L)' 'MPKRDYYCQSRRGNRLFELGLSDVALALCAASSKTDQAAIDRIVTEHGRKGFLAAWLRLRGATWAVDLIPDLTNLESLP' A
#
# COMPACT_ATOMS: atom_id res chain seq x y z
N MET A 1 1.18 4.30 -13.02
CA MET A 1 1.08 4.88 -11.65
C MET A 1 -0.30 4.57 -11.10
N PRO A 2 -0.45 4.28 -9.79
CA PRO A 2 -1.76 4.03 -9.18
C PRO A 2 -2.68 5.25 -9.34
N LYS A 3 -3.99 5.01 -9.44
CA LYS A 3 -4.99 6.07 -9.63
C LYS A 3 -5.06 6.95 -8.37
N ARG A 4 -4.82 8.24 -8.53
CA ARG A 4 -4.86 9.24 -7.44
C ARG A 4 -6.16 10.03 -7.39
N ASP A 5 -6.81 10.17 -8.54
CA ASP A 5 -8.05 10.90 -8.71
C ASP A 5 -9.27 10.02 -8.42
N TYR A 6 -10.01 10.37 -7.37
CA TYR A 6 -11.25 9.72 -6.95
C TYR A 6 -12.43 10.67 -7.12
N TYR A 7 -13.59 10.11 -7.49
CA TYR A 7 -14.82 10.86 -7.59
C TYR A 7 -15.69 10.65 -6.36
N CYS A 8 -16.06 11.75 -5.72
CA CYS A 8 -17.16 11.77 -4.75
C CYS A 8 -18.44 12.12 -5.52
N GLN A 9 -19.38 11.18 -5.61
CA GLN A 9 -20.70 11.39 -6.22
C GLN A 9 -21.74 11.73 -5.15
N SER A 10 -22.52 12.78 -5.38
CA SER A 10 -23.60 13.21 -4.50
C SER A 10 -24.79 13.74 -5.31
N ARG A 11 -25.94 13.96 -4.65
CA ARG A 11 -27.10 14.63 -5.29
C ARG A 11 -26.75 16.02 -5.84
N ARG A 12 -25.72 16.68 -5.32
CA ARG A 12 -25.25 18.00 -5.76
C ARG A 12 -24.22 17.92 -6.91
N GLY A 13 -23.96 16.73 -7.44
CA GLY A 13 -22.99 16.48 -8.51
C GLY A 13 -21.76 15.70 -8.07
N ASN A 14 -20.77 15.62 -8.98
CA ASN A 14 -19.54 14.85 -8.83
C ASN A 14 -18.35 15.78 -8.58
N ARG A 15 -17.52 15.46 -7.59
CA ARG A 15 -16.29 16.19 -7.28
C ARG A 15 -15.09 15.27 -7.39
N LEU A 16 -14.08 15.70 -8.13
CA LEU A 16 -12.78 15.05 -8.16
C LEU A 16 -11.99 15.45 -6.92
N PHE A 17 -11.35 14.49 -6.27
CA PHE A 17 -10.46 14.72 -5.13
C PHE A 17 -9.36 13.66 -5.11
N GLU A 18 -8.25 13.97 -4.44
CA GLU A 18 -7.21 12.99 -4.13
C GLU A 18 -7.37 12.48 -2.71
N LEU A 19 -7.12 11.19 -2.47
CA LEU A 19 -7.19 10.59 -1.12
C LEU A 19 -6.06 11.05 -0.18
N GLY A 20 -5.08 11.82 -0.67
CA GLY A 20 -3.92 12.23 0.13
C GLY A 20 -3.03 11.07 0.57
N LEU A 21 -3.07 9.93 -0.14
CA LEU A 21 -2.28 8.75 0.21
C LEU A 21 -0.79 9.02 -0.09
N SER A 22 0.04 8.90 0.94
CA SER A 22 1.50 8.91 0.82
C SER A 22 2.01 7.66 0.09
N ASP A 23 3.29 7.64 -0.29
CA ASP A 23 3.87 6.55 -1.10
C ASP A 23 3.71 5.17 -0.46
N VAL A 24 3.87 5.06 0.86
CA VAL A 24 3.65 3.81 1.61
C VAL A 24 2.18 3.41 1.59
N ALA A 25 1.27 4.36 1.81
CA ALA A 25 -0.16 4.11 1.76
C ALA A 25 -0.61 3.69 0.35
N LEU A 26 -0.06 4.29 -0.70
CA LEU A 26 -0.30 3.87 -2.09
C LEU A 26 0.27 2.49 -2.39
N ALA A 27 1.46 2.16 -1.89
CA ALA A 27 2.07 0.85 -2.08
C ALA A 27 1.21 -0.28 -1.50
N LEU A 28 0.50 -0.03 -0.40
CA LEU A 28 -0.33 -1.01 0.29
C LEU A 28 -1.79 -0.98 -0.20
N CYS A 29 -2.42 0.19 -0.25
CA CYS A 29 -3.85 0.30 -0.51
C CYS A 29 -4.22 0.26 -2.00
N ALA A 30 -3.30 0.59 -2.90
CA ALA A 30 -3.58 0.58 -4.35
C ALA A 30 -3.23 -0.76 -5.02
N ALA A 31 -3.04 -1.84 -4.26
CA ALA A 31 -2.57 -3.15 -4.72
C ALA A 31 -3.71 -4.15 -4.99
N SER A 32 -4.65 -3.80 -5.87
CA SER A 32 -5.87 -4.58 -6.10
C SER A 32 -5.98 -5.23 -7.50
N SER A 33 -4.99 -5.06 -8.36
CA SER A 33 -5.01 -5.64 -9.70
C SER A 33 -4.62 -7.13 -9.71
N LYS A 34 -4.93 -7.86 -10.78
CA LYS A 34 -4.46 -9.26 -10.93
C LYS A 34 -2.94 -9.38 -10.90
N THR A 35 -2.23 -8.39 -11.46
CA THR A 35 -0.77 -8.31 -11.41
C THR A 35 -0.26 -8.10 -9.99
N ASP A 36 -0.96 -7.28 -9.18
CA ASP A 36 -0.62 -7.11 -7.76
C ASP A 36 -0.81 -8.43 -7.00
N GLN A 37 -1.92 -9.13 -7.21
CA GLN A 37 -2.18 -10.42 -6.55
C GLN A 37 -1.10 -11.46 -6.88
N ALA A 38 -0.72 -11.59 -8.15
CA ALA A 38 0.35 -12.49 -8.56
C ALA A 38 1.71 -12.12 -7.94
N ALA A 39 2.02 -10.82 -7.82
CA ALA A 39 3.23 -10.35 -7.17
C ALA A 39 3.20 -10.61 -5.66
N ILE A 40 2.05 -10.46 -5.00
CA ILE A 40 1.85 -10.78 -3.59
C ILE A 40 2.12 -12.27 -3.36
N ASP A 41 1.47 -13.16 -4.13
CA ASP A 41 1.65 -14.61 -3.99
C ASP A 41 3.11 -15.03 -4.17
N ARG A 42 3.78 -14.45 -5.19
CA ARG A 42 5.20 -14.67 -5.44
C ARG A 42 6.05 -14.25 -4.24
N ILE A 43 5.86 -13.03 -3.72
CA ILE A 43 6.65 -12.51 -2.61
C ILE A 43 6.41 -13.31 -1.33
N VAL A 44 5.16 -13.68 -1.05
CA VAL A 44 4.83 -14.52 0.11
C VAL A 44 5.50 -15.89 -0.01
N THR A 45 5.58 -16.46 -1.21
CA THR A 45 6.26 -17.74 -1.47
C THR A 45 7.78 -17.62 -1.31
N GLU A 46 8.39 -16.56 -1.85
CA GLU A 46 9.85 -16.37 -1.84
C GLU A 46 10.40 -15.93 -0.47
N HIS A 47 9.68 -15.05 0.24
CA HIS A 47 10.17 -14.38 1.45
C HIS A 47 9.42 -14.77 2.73
N GLY A 48 8.32 -15.52 2.61
CA GLY A 48 7.42 -15.82 3.72
C GLY A 48 6.68 -14.58 4.24
N ARG A 49 5.74 -14.80 5.16
CA ARG A 49 4.93 -13.72 5.76
C ARG A 49 5.75 -12.68 6.50
N LYS A 50 6.84 -13.09 7.19
CA LYS A 50 7.70 -12.15 7.94
C LYS A 50 8.51 -11.23 7.02
N GLY A 51 8.95 -11.72 5.86
CA GLY A 51 9.72 -10.93 4.90
C GLY A 51 8.87 -10.14 3.91
N PHE A 52 7.56 -10.40 3.87
CA PHE A 52 6.63 -9.84 2.90
C PHE A 52 6.68 -8.31 2.83
N LEU A 53 6.51 -7.62 3.96
CA LEU A 53 6.37 -6.16 3.97
C LEU A 53 7.62 -5.47 3.38
N ALA A 54 8.82 -5.91 3.81
CA ALA A 54 10.08 -5.36 3.31
C ALA A 54 10.25 -5.62 1.81
N ALA A 55 10.00 -6.85 1.34
CA ALA A 55 10.10 -7.20 -0.07
C ALA A 55 9.07 -6.46 -0.93
N TRP A 56 7.84 -6.33 -0.44
CA TRP A 56 6.76 -5.60 -1.10
C TRP A 56 7.10 -4.12 -1.27
N LEU A 57 7.55 -3.43 -0.22
CA LEU A 57 7.91 -2.02 -0.28
C LEU A 57 9.07 -1.76 -1.27
N ARG A 58 10.07 -2.64 -1.33
CA ARG A 58 11.14 -2.57 -2.34
C ARG A 58 10.59 -2.71 -3.76
N LEU A 59 9.72 -3.70 -4.00
CA LEU A 59 9.08 -3.90 -5.31
C LEU A 59 8.27 -2.68 -5.74
N ARG A 60 7.61 -2.01 -4.80
CA ARG A 60 6.77 -0.83 -5.04
C ARG A 60 7.56 0.48 -5.12
N GLY A 61 8.89 0.45 -4.98
CA GLY A 61 9.75 1.62 -5.02
C GLY A 61 9.76 2.44 -3.73
N ALA A 62 9.13 1.97 -2.66
CA ALA A 62 9.10 2.59 -1.33
C ALA A 62 10.24 2.05 -0.44
N THR A 63 11.44 1.89 -1.01
CA THR A 63 12.58 1.24 -0.33
C THR A 63 12.99 1.97 0.94
N TRP A 64 12.89 3.29 0.99
CA TRP A 64 13.21 4.09 2.18
C TRP A 64 12.39 3.68 3.41
N ALA A 65 11.15 3.21 3.20
CA ALA A 65 10.27 2.82 4.30
C ALA A 65 10.66 1.46 4.90
N VAL A 66 11.49 0.68 4.20
CA VAL A 66 11.99 -0.62 4.69
C VAL A 66 12.88 -0.43 5.92
N ASP A 67 13.66 0.64 5.94
CA ASP A 67 14.59 0.94 7.04
C ASP A 67 13.86 1.28 8.34
N LEU A 68 12.56 1.61 8.27
CA LEU A 68 11.71 1.90 9.43
C LEU A 68 11.05 0.65 10.02
N ILE A 69 11.07 -0.49 9.31
CA ILE A 69 10.40 -1.72 9.76
C ILE A 69 10.92 -2.24 11.10
N PRO A 70 12.25 -2.28 11.38
CA PRO A 70 12.76 -2.78 12.65
C PRO A 70 12.21 -2.01 13.87
N ASP A 71 11.92 -0.72 13.69
CA ASP A 71 11.43 0.18 14.74
C ASP A 71 9.91 0.36 14.69
N LEU A 72 9.21 -0.34 13.78
CA LEU A 72 7.78 -0.20 13.56
C LEU A 72 7.00 -0.82 14.73
N THR A 73 6.72 0.01 15.73
CA THR A 73 5.92 -0.37 16.89
C THR A 73 4.49 0.09 16.69
N ASN A 74 3.50 -0.76 16.96
CA ASN A 74 2.10 -0.33 16.94
C ASN A 74 1.87 0.71 18.05
N LEU A 75 1.54 1.94 17.66
CA LEU A 75 1.28 3.05 18.57
C LEU A 75 -0.12 3.00 19.17
N GLU A 76 -1.06 2.31 18.51
CA GLU A 76 -2.38 2.03 19.04
C GLU A 76 -2.35 0.72 19.82
N SER A 77 -2.72 0.76 21.10
CA SER A 77 -3.04 -0.43 21.87
C SER A 77 -4.32 -1.05 21.30
N LEU A 78 -4.28 -2.35 20.97
CA LEU A 78 -5.50 -3.10 20.65
C LEU A 78 -6.53 -2.90 21.78
N PRO A 79 -7.81 -2.63 21.44
CA PRO A 79 -8.87 -2.46 22.44
C PRO A 79 -9.11 -3.73 23.25
#